data_AF-A0AAX6EHR0-F1
#
_entry.id   AF-A0AAX6EHR0-F1
#
_cell.length_a   1.000
_cell.length_b   1.000
_cell.length_c   1.000
_cell.angle_alpha   90.00
_cell.angle_beta   90.00
_cell.angle_gamma   90.00
#
_symmetry.space_group_name_H-M   'P 1'
#
loop_
_entity.id
_entity.type
_entity.pdbx_description
1 polymer ?
#
loop_
_entity_poly.entity_id
_entity_poly.type
_entity_poly.pdbx_seq_one_letter_code
_entity_poly.pdbx_strand_id
1 'polypeptide(L)'
;MRISWLTDDKHVPSKVEYGRSPGVYDTSATGEHSKYHYFFYTSGTIHHVKIGPLAPNTFYYYRCGGLGDEYTFKTAPAALPIDFAIVGTFVLNSMYIYSP
;
A
#
# COMPACT_ATOMS: atom_id res chain seq x y z
N MET A 1 -6.66 1.69 -7.67
CA MET A 1 -6.22 0.93 -6.47
C MET A 1 -5.71 1.91 -5.43
N ARG A 2 -5.90 1.66 -4.12
CA ARG A 2 -5.29 2.47 -3.05
C ARG A 2 -4.22 1.65 -2.36
N ILE A 3 -3.00 2.18 -2.33
CA ILE A 3 -1.86 1.59 -1.64
C ILE A 3 -1.62 2.40 -0.37
N SER A 4 -1.48 1.70 0.75
CA SER A 4 -1.27 2.34 2.06
C SER A 4 -0.17 1.62 2.82
N TRP A 5 0.69 2.37 3.50
CA TRP A 5 1.80 1.86 4.31
C TRP A 5 2.12 2.84 5.45
N LEU A 6 2.91 2.40 6.43
CA LEU A 6 3.40 3.24 7.51
C LEU A 6 4.90 3.48 7.39
N THR A 7 5.36 4.64 7.86
CA THR A 7 6.78 4.97 8.04
C THR A 7 7.00 5.71 9.35
N ASP A 8 8.17 5.55 9.96
CA ASP A 8 8.56 6.36 11.13
C ASP A 8 9.18 7.70 10.72
N ASP A 9 9.80 7.75 9.54
CA ASP A 9 10.44 8.95 9.00
C ASP A 9 9.43 9.89 8.32
N LYS A 10 9.41 11.14 8.80
CA LYS A 10 8.59 12.23 8.27
C LYS A 10 8.99 12.70 6.87
N HIS A 11 10.16 12.32 6.37
CA HIS A 11 10.70 12.76 5.09
C HIS A 11 10.38 11.81 3.93
N VAL A 12 9.81 10.63 4.21
CA VAL A 12 9.40 9.71 3.15
C VAL A 12 8.21 10.30 2.40
N PRO A 13 8.30 10.45 1.06
CA PRO A 13 7.18 10.99 0.30
C PRO A 13 6.04 9.98 0.23
N SER A 14 4.79 10.48 0.24
CA SER A 14 3.61 9.70 -0.16
C SER A 14 3.61 9.49 -1.68
N LYS A 15 4.55 8.69 -2.18
CA LYS A 15 4.73 8.37 -3.60
C LYS A 15 4.68 6.86 -3.79
N VAL A 16 3.98 6.42 -4.83
CA VAL A 16 4.05 5.04 -5.33
C VAL A 16 4.57 5.09 -6.75
N GLU A 17 5.57 4.27 -7.02
CA GLU A 17 6.09 4.01 -8.37
C GLU A 17 5.65 2.62 -8.76
N TYR A 18 5.12 2.47 -9.98
CA TYR A 18 4.53 1.23 -10.42
C TYR A 18 4.67 1.03 -11.93
N GLY A 19 4.62 -0.23 -12.36
CA GLY A 19 4.67 -0.64 -13.76
C GLY A 19 4.18 -2.07 -13.95
N ARG A 20 4.27 -2.58 -15.18
CA ARG A 20 3.74 -3.90 -15.56
C ARG A 20 4.81 -5.01 -15.60
N SER A 21 6.06 -4.67 -15.32
CA SER A 21 7.17 -5.61 -15.30
C SER A 21 7.97 -5.46 -14.01
N PRO A 22 8.48 -6.57 -13.44
CA PRO A 22 9.32 -6.51 -12.25
C PRO A 22 10.52 -5.58 -12.46
N GLY A 23 10.81 -4.73 -11.47
CA GLY A 23 11.90 -3.76 -11.46
C GLY A 23 11.72 -2.57 -12.39
N VAL A 24 10.64 -2.49 -13.15
CA VAL A 24 10.38 -1.43 -14.12
C VAL A 24 9.15 -0.62 -13.70
N TYR A 25 9.40 0.61 -13.26
CA TYR A 25 8.38 1.54 -12.79
C TYR A 25 8.30 2.75 -13.73
N ASP A 26 7.48 2.64 -14.77
CA ASP A 26 7.29 3.68 -15.79
C ASP A 26 6.34 4.80 -15.34
N THR A 27 5.54 4.52 -14.31
CA THR A 27 4.50 5.43 -13.80
C THR A 27 4.69 5.70 -12.32
N SER A 28 4.26 6.87 -11.88
CA SER A 28 4.18 7.17 -10.45
C SER A 28 2.94 7.99 -10.11
N ALA A 29 2.50 7.88 -8.87
CA ALA A 29 1.45 8.71 -8.30
C ALA A 29 1.86 9.20 -6.92
N THR A 30 1.40 10.40 -6.58
CA THR A 30 1.51 10.95 -5.23
C THR A 30 0.18 10.85 -4.51
N GLY A 31 0.22 10.95 -3.19
CA GLY A 31 -0.98 10.99 -2.37
C GLY A 31 -0.72 11.70 -1.07
N GLU A 32 -1.57 11.41 -0.08
CA GLU A 32 -1.59 12.12 1.19
C GLU A 32 -0.91 11.29 2.28
N HIS A 33 -0.63 11.93 3.40
CA HIS A 33 -0.27 11.23 4.62
C HIS A 33 -0.99 11.81 5.83
N SER A 34 -1.13 11.00 6.87
CA SER A 34 -1.75 11.38 8.13
C SER A 34 -1.07 10.70 9.31
N LYS A 35 -1.38 11.17 10.51
CA LYS A 35 -1.04 10.51 11.78
C LYS A 35 -2.28 10.52 12.65
N TYR A 36 -2.39 9.56 13.55
CA TYR A 36 -3.37 9.63 14.63
C TYR A 36 -2.67 9.61 15.98
N HIS A 37 -3.39 10.11 16.97
CA HIS A 37 -2.95 10.17 18.34
C HIS A 37 -4.01 9.52 19.24
N TYR A 38 -3.56 8.67 20.16
CA TYR A 38 -4.43 7.91 21.06
C TYR A 38 -3.77 7.81 22.45
N PHE A 39 -4.31 8.51 23.44
CA PHE A 39 -3.72 8.68 24.77
C PHE A 39 -2.26 9.15 24.74
N PHE A 40 -1.32 8.25 24.99
CA PHE A 40 0.12 8.54 24.99
C PHE A 40 0.82 8.03 23.72
N TYR A 41 0.09 7.36 22.84
CA TYR A 41 0.61 6.81 21.60
C TYR A 41 0.37 7.78 20.45
N THR A 42 1.42 8.01 19.66
CA THR A 42 1.33 8.67 18.36
C THR A 42 1.74 7.66 17.30
N SER A 43 0.94 7.51 16.25
CA SER A 43 1.27 6.60 15.17
C SER A 43 2.49 7.05 14.37
N GLY A 44 3.11 6.10 13.67
CA GLY A 44 3.91 6.42 12.48
C GLY A 44 3.11 7.22 11.45
N THR A 45 3.79 7.76 10.45
CA THR A 45 3.19 8.42 9.30
C THR A 45 2.46 7.39 8.44
N ILE A 46 1.16 7.55 8.25
CA ILE A 46 0.33 6.68 7.41
C ILE A 46 0.22 7.33 6.04
N HIS A 47 0.67 6.65 5.00
CA HIS A 47 0.59 7.13 3.63
C HIS A 47 -0.59 6.50 2.91
N HIS A 48 -1.27 7.28 2.07
CA HIS A 48 -2.36 6.82 1.22
C HIS A 48 -2.18 7.35 -0.20
N VAL A 49 -1.94 6.45 -1.16
CA VAL A 49 -1.75 6.81 -2.58
C VAL A 49 -2.77 6.08 -3.44
N LYS A 50 -3.47 6.82 -4.30
CA LYS A 50 -4.39 6.26 -5.30
C LYS A 50 -3.67 6.18 -6.65
N ILE A 51 -3.51 4.97 -7.16
CA ILE A 51 -2.91 4.72 -8.48
C ILE A 51 -3.98 4.40 -9.53
N GLY A 52 -3.71 4.77 -10.79
CA GLY A 52 -4.54 4.46 -11.96
C GLY A 52 -4.76 5.66 -12.89
N PRO A 53 -5.53 5.49 -13.98
CA PRO A 53 -6.29 4.29 -14.34
C PRO A 53 -5.41 3.06 -14.63
N LEU A 54 -5.90 1.86 -14.29
CA LEU A 54 -5.17 0.60 -14.45
C LEU A 54 -5.90 -0.32 -15.44
N ALA A 55 -5.15 -1.10 -16.20
CA ALA A 55 -5.74 -2.11 -17.07
C ALA A 55 -6.35 -3.26 -16.24
N PRO A 56 -7.50 -3.83 -16.63
CA PRO A 56 -8.09 -4.98 -15.96
C PRO A 56 -7.23 -6.25 -16.15
N ASN A 57 -7.40 -7.24 -15.27
CA ASN A 57 -6.71 -8.55 -15.34
C ASN A 57 -5.18 -8.48 -15.52
N THR A 58 -4.53 -7.45 -14.98
CA THR A 58 -3.13 -7.13 -15.26
C THR A 58 -2.32 -7.13 -13.97
N PHE A 59 -1.13 -7.73 -14.00
CA PHE A 59 -0.17 -7.63 -12.92
C PHE A 59 0.51 -6.27 -12.92
N TYR A 60 0.59 -5.67 -11.74
CA TYR A 60 1.31 -4.44 -11.49
C TYR A 60 2.31 -4.66 -10.36
N TYR A 61 3.53 -4.22 -10.60
CA TYR A 61 4.64 -4.22 -9.65
C TYR A 61 4.81 -2.79 -9.14
N TYR A 62 5.02 -2.62 -7.85
CA TYR A 62 5.07 -1.30 -7.24
C TYR A 62 5.99 -1.24 -6.03
N ARG A 63 6.48 -0.04 -5.75
CA ARG A 63 7.22 0.30 -4.53
C ARG A 63 6.68 1.59 -3.90
N CYS A 64 6.78 1.65 -2.59
CA CYS A 64 6.31 2.76 -1.77
C CYS A 64 7.46 3.71 -1.43
N GLY A 65 7.19 5.01 -1.27
CA GLY A 65 8.18 5.98 -0.78
C GLY A 65 9.33 6.31 -1.73
N GLY A 66 9.35 5.75 -2.95
CA GLY A 66 10.43 5.92 -3.94
C GLY A 66 11.67 5.05 -3.68
N LEU A 67 11.74 4.40 -2.52
CA LEU A 67 12.80 3.51 -2.07
C LEU A 67 12.15 2.40 -1.24
N GLY A 68 12.52 1.14 -1.49
CA GLY A 68 11.99 0.01 -0.74
C GLY A 68 11.81 -1.24 -1.59
N ASP A 69 11.21 -2.25 -0.96
CA ASP A 69 10.91 -3.53 -1.59
C ASP A 69 9.86 -3.38 -2.69
N GLU A 70 9.91 -4.30 -3.65
CA GLU A 70 8.89 -4.44 -4.67
C GLU A 70 7.76 -5.34 -4.16
N TYR A 71 6.53 -4.91 -4.42
CA TYR A 71 5.32 -5.67 -4.18
C TYR A 71 4.54 -5.83 -5.48
N THR A 72 3.63 -6.80 -5.51
CA THR A 72 2.81 -7.05 -6.70
C THR A 72 1.34 -7.24 -6.34
N PHE A 73 0.46 -6.82 -7.24
CA PHE A 73 -0.95 -7.15 -7.20
C PHE A 73 -1.49 -7.34 -8.61
N LYS A 74 -2.62 -8.06 -8.71
CA LYS A 74 -3.35 -8.22 -9.97
C LYS A 74 -4.65 -7.43 -9.90
N THR A 75 -4.93 -6.64 -10.91
CA THR A 75 -6.24 -5.98 -11.03
C THR A 75 -7.33 -7.03 -11.32
N ALA A 76 -8.54 -6.76 -10.83
CA ALA A 76 -9.70 -7.59 -11.13
C ALA A 76 -9.96 -7.68 -12.66
N PRO A 77 -10.54 -8.78 -13.14
CA PRO A 77 -11.00 -8.87 -14.53
C PRO A 77 -12.14 -7.87 -14.79
N ALA A 78 -12.30 -7.45 -16.05
CA ALA A 78 -13.36 -6.52 -16.44
C ALA A 78 -14.76 -7.16 -16.43
N ALA A 79 -14.81 -8.49 -16.45
CA ALA A 79 -16.03 -9.29 -16.41
C ALA A 79 -15.83 -10.47 -15.43
N LEU A 80 -16.94 -11.05 -14.98
CA LEU A 80 -16.96 -12.25 -14.17
C LEU A 80 -16.40 -13.46 -14.96
N PRO A 81 -15.90 -14.51 -14.27
CA PRO A 81 -15.96 -14.73 -12.81
C PRO A 81 -14.86 -14.01 -12.01
N ILE A 82 -15.14 -13.77 -10.73
CA ILE A 82 -14.16 -13.34 -9.72
C ILE A 82 -14.40 -14.15 -8.44
N ASP A 83 -13.31 -14.66 -7.87
CA ASP A 83 -13.36 -15.42 -6.63
C ASP A 83 -13.09 -14.48 -5.45
N PHE A 84 -13.92 -14.58 -4.42
CA PHE A 84 -13.75 -13.85 -3.17
C PHE A 84 -13.43 -14.82 -2.04
N ALA A 85 -12.32 -14.58 -1.35
CA ALA A 85 -12.05 -15.23 -0.07
C ALA A 85 -12.85 -14.51 1.02
N ILE A 86 -13.62 -15.27 1.81
CA ILE A 86 -14.38 -14.76 2.95
C ILE A 86 -13.68 -15.25 4.22
N VAL A 87 -13.17 -14.32 5.02
CA VAL A 87 -12.53 -14.60 6.31
C VAL A 87 -13.24 -13.79 7.39
N GLY A 88 -13.67 -14.48 8.44
CA GLY A 88 -14.25 -13.89 9.64
C GLY A 88 -13.31 -14.10 10.83
N THR A 89 -13.27 -13.12 11.74
CA THR A 89 -12.44 -13.11 12.96
C THR A 89 -10.97 -13.43 12.72
N PHE A 90 -10.16 -12.38 12.63
CA PHE A 90 -8.71 -12.47 12.70
C PHE A 90 -8.26 -11.89 14.04
N VAL A 91 -7.65 -12.73 14.89
CA VAL A 91 -7.06 -12.29 16.16
C VAL A 91 -5.56 -12.52 16.08
N LEU A 92 -4.80 -11.43 16.24
CA LEU A 92 -3.36 -11.52 16.45
C LEU A 92 -3.11 -11.88 17.91
N ASN A 93 -2.56 -13.07 18.15
CA ASN A 93 -2.27 -13.56 19.50
C ASN A 93 -1.09 -12.85 20.17
N SER A 94 -0.35 -12.01 19.45
CA SER A 94 0.68 -11.12 20.02
C SER A 94 0.93 -9.96 19.06
N MET A 95 0.91 -8.74 19.59
CA MET A 95 1.33 -7.52 18.91
C MET A 95 2.34 -6.81 19.81
N TYR A 96 3.62 -6.85 19.43
CA TYR A 96 4.66 -6.08 20.09
C TYR A 96 4.63 -4.65 19.53
N ILE A 97 3.98 -3.73 20.24
CA ILE A 97 4.12 -2.30 19.95
C ILE A 97 5.40 -1.84 20.64
N TYR A 98 6.50 -1.73 19.87
CA TYR A 98 7.68 -1.02 20.34
C TYR A 98 7.38 0.47 20.28
N SER A 99 7.17 1.09 21.44
CA SER A 99 7.24 2.54 21.59
C SER A 99 8.71 2.93 21.81
N PRO A 100 9.25 3.93 21.09
CA PRO A 100 10.56 4.51 21.41
C PRO A 100 10.58 5.22 22.76
#